data_AF-A0A258LBD8-F1
#
_entry.id   AF-A0A258LBD8-F1
#
_cell.length_a   1.000
_cell.length_b   1.000
_cell.length_c   1.000
_cell.angle_alpha   90.00
_cell.angle_beta   90.00
_cell.angle_gamma   90.00
#
_symmetry.space_group_name_H-M   'P 1'
#
loop_
_entity.id
_entity.type
_entity.pdbx_description
1 polymer ?
#
loop_
_entity_poly.entity_id
_entity_poly.type
_entity_poly.pdbx_seq_one_letter_code
_entity_poly.pdbx_strand_id
1 'polypeptide(L)'
;AQAIARAMLQMKNRAGKKIHELSKALISDNWEDAQMLDPKTFASFSPEWEKIDPKENESLNQFSGWFPYLMKAGKPGASFSFQFDGTMIGFFDIGGPEVGQITLELDGEKMHFQEKSSINYNAVNESSALIAINRFNQFCNNRYRGQCFFIKTPPGKHQVVLKIASDIPDKQKILGLYQLEDITAHPLKYHRSVIYLGKILIRGSIKTSSH
;
A
#
# COMPACT_ATOMS: atom_id res chain seq x y z
N ALA A 1 -22.64 -18.93 -16.70
CA ALA A 1 -23.32 -17.78 -17.37
C ALA A 1 -24.84 -17.93 -17.54
N GLN A 2 -25.41 -19.15 -17.63
CA GLN A 2 -26.85 -19.35 -17.93
C GLN A 2 -27.83 -18.72 -16.92
N ALA A 3 -27.49 -18.62 -15.63
CA ALA A 3 -28.36 -18.00 -14.63
C ALA A 3 -28.56 -16.49 -14.87
N ILE A 4 -27.47 -15.77 -15.17
CA ILE A 4 -27.50 -14.34 -15.49
C ILE A 4 -28.32 -14.11 -16.77
N ALA A 5 -28.10 -14.93 -17.81
CA ALA A 5 -28.82 -14.83 -19.06
C ALA A 5 -30.34 -15.01 -18.89
N ARG A 6 -30.77 -16.01 -18.12
CA ARG A 6 -32.20 -16.22 -17.81
C ARG A 6 -32.81 -15.04 -17.05
N ALA A 7 -32.09 -14.49 -16.07
CA ALA A 7 -32.55 -13.34 -15.30
C ALA A 7 -32.70 -12.08 -16.19
N MET A 8 -31.73 -11.81 -17.05
CA MET A 8 -31.79 -10.68 -18.00
C MET A 8 -32.97 -10.81 -18.96
N LEU A 9 -33.25 -12.02 -19.46
CA LEU A 9 -34.43 -12.29 -20.30
C LEU A 9 -35.75 -12.05 -19.56
N GLN A 10 -35.83 -12.42 -18.28
CA GLN A 10 -37.02 -12.16 -17.46
C GLN A 10 -37.21 -10.66 -17.15
N MET A 11 -36.11 -9.91 -16.95
CA MET A 11 -36.15 -8.47 -16.70
C MET A 11 -36.53 -7.66 -17.95
N LYS A 12 -36.20 -8.14 -19.15
CA LYS A 12 -36.53 -7.49 -20.44
C LYS A 12 -38.02 -7.14 -20.55
N ASN A 13 -38.90 -7.99 -20.03
CA ASN A 13 -40.35 -7.82 -20.11
C ASN A 13 -40.94 -7.01 -18.94
N ARG A 14 -40.10 -6.45 -18.05
CA ARG A 14 -40.51 -5.72 -16.84
C ARG A 14 -39.93 -4.30 -16.76
N ALA A 15 -39.48 -3.75 -17.88
CA ALA A 15 -38.88 -2.42 -17.93
C ALA A 15 -39.91 -1.33 -17.59
N GLY A 16 -39.60 -0.51 -16.58
CA GLY A 16 -40.39 0.66 -16.19
C GLY A 16 -39.52 1.62 -15.40
N LYS A 17 -39.61 2.92 -15.70
CA LYS A 17 -38.83 3.95 -15.00
C LYS A 17 -39.45 4.19 -13.63
N LYS A 18 -38.80 3.69 -12.58
CA LYS A 18 -39.12 4.02 -11.19
C LYS A 18 -38.07 4.97 -10.63
N ILE A 19 -38.51 5.97 -9.88
CA ILE A 19 -37.60 6.81 -9.09
C ILE A 19 -37.11 5.95 -7.92
N HIS A 20 -35.80 5.80 -7.81
CA HIS A 20 -35.14 5.11 -6.72
C HIS A 20 -34.33 6.15 -5.95
N GLU A 21 -34.86 6.62 -4.82
CA GLU A 21 -34.09 7.43 -3.90
C GLU A 21 -33.05 6.56 -3.19
N LEU A 22 -31.83 7.06 -3.07
CA LEU A 22 -30.78 6.37 -2.33
C LEU A 22 -31.12 6.45 -0.84
N SER A 23 -31.40 5.29 -0.24
CA SER A 23 -31.55 5.17 1.21
C SER A 23 -30.22 5.51 1.91
N LYS A 24 -30.30 5.82 3.21
CA LYS A 24 -29.09 5.88 4.05
C LYS A 24 -28.31 4.56 3.92
N ALA A 25 -26.99 4.68 4.05
CA ALA A 25 -26.12 3.52 4.03
C ALA A 25 -26.55 2.49 5.09
N LEU A 26 -26.60 1.22 4.69
CA LEU A 26 -26.97 0.11 5.59
C LEU A 26 -25.93 -0.07 6.71
N ILE A 27 -24.67 0.25 6.43
CA ILE A 27 -23.55 0.21 7.38
C ILE A 27 -22.93 1.61 7.39
N SER A 28 -22.79 2.20 8.58
CA SER A 28 -22.21 3.54 8.74
C SER A 28 -20.72 3.58 8.41
N ASP A 29 -19.97 2.51 8.71
CA ASP A 29 -18.56 2.33 8.33
C ASP A 29 -18.43 1.68 6.94
N ASN A 30 -19.12 2.25 5.96
CA ASN A 30 -18.96 1.84 4.57
C ASN A 30 -17.67 2.43 3.96
N TRP A 31 -17.19 1.87 2.86
CA TRP A 31 -15.94 2.28 2.20
C TRP A 31 -16.18 3.19 0.98
N GLU A 32 -17.30 3.92 0.95
CA GLU A 32 -17.66 4.78 -0.20
C GLU A 32 -16.71 5.96 -0.42
N ASP A 33 -15.99 6.36 0.63
CA ASP A 33 -14.98 7.42 0.64
C ASP A 33 -13.54 6.90 0.41
N ALA A 34 -13.38 5.60 0.12
CA ALA A 34 -12.07 5.02 -0.14
C ALA A 34 -11.54 5.45 -1.52
N GLN A 35 -10.29 5.88 -1.55
CA GLN A 35 -9.62 6.33 -2.78
C GLN A 35 -8.30 5.61 -2.99
N MET A 36 -8.00 5.33 -4.25
CA MET A 36 -6.68 4.85 -4.70
C MET A 36 -6.08 5.93 -5.60
N LEU A 37 -5.06 6.61 -5.09
CA LEU A 37 -4.54 7.85 -5.65
C LEU A 37 -3.12 7.68 -6.19
N ASP A 38 -2.84 8.50 -7.19
CA ASP A 38 -1.54 8.56 -7.82
C ASP A 38 -0.55 9.36 -6.95
N PRO A 39 0.55 8.77 -6.46
CA PRO A 39 1.34 9.42 -5.40
C PRO A 39 1.89 10.78 -5.80
N LYS A 40 2.32 10.96 -7.06
CA LYS A 40 2.91 12.23 -7.53
C LYS A 40 1.92 13.39 -7.64
N THR A 41 0.61 13.16 -7.56
CA THR A 41 -0.35 14.27 -7.71
C THR A 41 -0.49 15.08 -6.43
N PHE A 42 -0.03 14.56 -5.28
CA PHE A 42 -0.22 15.23 -4.00
C PHE A 42 0.88 14.98 -2.96
N ALA A 43 1.65 13.89 -3.06
CA ALA A 43 2.72 13.61 -2.11
C ALA A 43 4.03 14.31 -2.51
N SER A 44 4.76 14.79 -1.51
CA SER A 44 6.12 15.30 -1.66
C SER A 44 7.11 14.19 -1.36
N PHE A 45 8.14 14.04 -2.18
CA PHE A 45 9.16 13.00 -2.07
C PHE A 45 10.53 13.61 -1.78
N SER A 46 11.36 12.92 -0.98
CA SER A 46 12.76 13.27 -0.83
C SER A 46 13.54 12.98 -2.13
N PRO A 47 14.72 13.60 -2.33
CA PRO A 47 15.47 13.49 -3.59
C PRO A 47 15.88 12.06 -3.98
N GLU A 48 15.92 11.13 -3.03
CA GLU A 48 16.29 9.74 -3.27
C GLU A 48 15.21 8.89 -3.94
N TRP A 49 14.01 9.45 -4.11
CA TRP A 49 12.94 8.79 -4.84
C TRP A 49 12.97 9.12 -6.31
N GLU A 50 13.02 8.08 -7.13
CA GLU A 50 12.95 8.18 -8.58
C GLU A 50 11.61 7.66 -9.10
N LYS A 51 11.13 8.25 -10.19
CA LYS A 51 10.02 7.71 -10.96
C LYS A 51 10.60 6.73 -11.99
N ILE A 52 10.13 5.50 -11.99
CA ILE A 52 10.51 4.48 -12.98
C ILE A 52 9.31 4.02 -13.80
N ASP A 53 9.54 3.64 -15.05
CA ASP A 53 8.56 2.93 -15.87
C ASP A 53 8.72 1.42 -15.63
N PRO A 54 7.69 0.71 -15.10
CA PRO A 54 7.77 -0.73 -14.91
C PRO A 54 8.04 -1.50 -16.21
N LYS A 55 7.69 -0.97 -17.39
CA LYS A 55 7.93 -1.63 -18.69
C LYS A 55 9.41 -1.77 -19.03
N GLU A 56 10.26 -0.88 -18.49
CA GLU A 56 11.70 -0.89 -18.73
C GLU A 56 12.44 -1.89 -17.84
N ASN A 57 11.73 -2.58 -16.93
CA ASN A 57 12.30 -3.57 -16.04
C ASN A 57 11.63 -4.93 -16.23
N GLU A 58 12.42 -5.95 -16.58
CA GLU A 58 11.92 -7.30 -16.89
C GLU A 58 11.03 -7.89 -15.77
N SER A 59 11.42 -7.69 -14.51
CA SER A 59 10.69 -8.22 -13.35
C SER A 59 9.44 -7.42 -13.01
N LEU A 60 9.41 -6.12 -13.34
CA LEU A 60 8.32 -5.21 -12.99
C LEU A 60 7.31 -5.00 -14.14
N ASN A 61 7.66 -5.34 -15.38
CA ASN A 61 6.82 -5.12 -16.56
C ASN A 61 5.43 -5.77 -16.43
N GLN A 62 5.35 -6.91 -15.75
CA GLN A 62 4.08 -7.57 -15.43
C GLN A 62 3.06 -6.68 -14.67
N PHE A 63 3.53 -5.62 -14.01
CA PHE A 63 2.68 -4.67 -13.26
C PHE A 63 2.35 -3.40 -14.05
N SER A 64 2.81 -3.26 -15.30
CA SER A 64 2.56 -2.09 -16.14
C SER A 64 1.07 -1.86 -16.46
N GLY A 65 0.25 -2.92 -16.36
CA GLY A 65 -1.21 -2.81 -16.47
C GLY A 65 -1.88 -2.20 -15.23
N TRP A 66 -1.22 -2.19 -14.07
CA TRP A 66 -1.72 -1.59 -12.83
C TRP A 66 -1.12 -0.22 -12.56
N PHE A 67 0.18 -0.08 -12.86
CA PHE A 67 0.96 1.09 -12.53
C PHE A 67 1.56 1.72 -13.78
N PRO A 68 1.14 2.94 -14.16
CA PRO A 68 1.78 3.66 -15.26
C PRO A 68 3.20 4.11 -14.91
N TYR A 69 3.53 4.15 -13.61
CA TYR A 69 4.88 4.33 -13.08
C TYR A 69 4.94 3.79 -11.65
N LEU A 70 6.15 3.61 -11.14
CA LEU A 70 6.40 3.36 -9.71
C LEU A 70 7.32 4.46 -9.16
N MET A 71 7.08 4.88 -7.93
CA MET A 71 8.07 5.61 -7.16
C MET A 71 8.98 4.60 -6.48
N LYS A 72 10.29 4.73 -6.67
CA LYS A 72 11.30 3.80 -6.16
C LYS A 72 12.35 4.55 -5.36
N ALA A 73 12.69 4.02 -4.19
CA ALA A 73 13.86 4.41 -3.42
C ALA A 73 14.38 3.20 -2.63
N GLY A 74 15.64 3.22 -2.22
CA GLY A 74 16.20 2.17 -1.37
C GLY A 74 17.18 2.66 -0.31
N LYS A 75 17.41 3.97 -0.21
CA LYS A 75 18.26 4.56 0.83
C LYS A 75 17.44 4.66 2.13
N PRO A 76 17.91 4.09 3.25
CA PRO A 76 17.31 4.33 4.55
C PRO A 76 17.13 5.82 4.84
N GLY A 77 15.99 6.18 5.43
CA GLY A 77 15.61 7.57 5.70
C GLY A 77 15.02 8.32 4.50
N ALA A 78 15.12 7.81 3.28
CA ALA A 78 14.37 8.36 2.14
C ALA A 78 12.87 8.35 2.48
N SER A 79 12.19 9.44 2.16
CA SER A 79 10.86 9.70 2.71
C SER A 79 9.91 10.29 1.69
N PHE A 80 8.62 10.14 1.96
CA PHE A 80 7.58 10.92 1.30
C PHE A 80 6.50 11.31 2.30
N SER A 81 5.81 12.41 2.01
CA SER A 81 4.84 13.01 2.91
C SER A 81 3.62 13.54 2.18
N PHE A 82 2.49 13.53 2.85
CA PHE A 82 1.25 14.12 2.36
C PHE A 82 0.33 14.49 3.53
N GLN A 83 -0.71 15.27 3.24
CA GLN A 83 -1.76 15.59 4.20
C GLN A 83 -3.09 15.02 3.73
N PHE A 84 -3.85 14.47 4.68
CA PHE A 84 -5.19 13.96 4.41
C PHE A 84 -6.11 14.20 5.60
N ASP A 85 -7.40 14.10 5.36
CA ASP A 85 -8.46 14.20 6.37
C ASP A 85 -9.32 12.94 6.26
N GLY A 86 -9.20 12.05 7.24
CA GLY A 86 -9.73 10.70 7.12
C GLY A 86 -9.37 9.81 8.31
N THR A 87 -9.49 8.50 8.10
CA THR A 87 -9.33 7.48 9.17
C THR A 87 -8.38 6.34 8.80
N MET A 88 -7.87 6.33 7.57
CA MET A 88 -7.04 5.23 7.10
C MET A 88 -6.14 5.68 5.95
N ILE A 89 -4.91 5.19 5.98
CA ILE A 89 -3.97 5.23 4.86
C ILE A 89 -3.51 3.82 4.52
N GLY A 90 -2.98 3.60 3.33
CA GLY A 90 -2.39 2.33 2.93
C GLY A 90 -1.63 2.48 1.63
N PHE A 91 -0.83 1.50 1.24
CA PHE A 91 -0.17 1.50 -0.07
C PHE A 91 -0.53 0.28 -0.87
N PHE A 92 -0.60 0.46 -2.18
CA PHE A 92 -0.51 -0.62 -3.13
C PHE A 92 0.89 -0.55 -3.76
N ASP A 93 1.76 -1.45 -3.31
CA ASP A 93 3.18 -1.50 -3.63
C ASP A 93 3.57 -2.87 -4.21
N ILE A 94 4.83 -3.00 -4.61
CA ILE A 94 5.38 -4.26 -5.12
C ILE A 94 6.35 -4.84 -4.11
N GLY A 95 6.11 -6.10 -3.72
CA GLY A 95 7.04 -6.92 -2.98
C GLY A 95 8.06 -7.57 -3.91
N GLY A 96 9.25 -7.85 -3.41
CA GLY A 96 10.36 -8.43 -4.15
C GLY A 96 11.55 -8.75 -3.24
N PRO A 97 12.58 -9.43 -3.76
CA PRO A 97 13.78 -9.81 -3.00
C PRO A 97 14.41 -8.69 -2.18
N GLU A 98 14.51 -7.51 -2.78
CA GLU A 98 15.21 -6.33 -2.29
C GLU A 98 14.37 -5.45 -1.36
N VAL A 99 13.09 -5.77 -1.14
CA VAL A 99 12.21 -4.81 -0.47
C VAL A 99 12.48 -4.71 1.03
N GLY A 100 12.29 -3.52 1.58
CA GLY A 100 12.57 -3.20 2.98
C GLY A 100 11.34 -3.09 3.85
N GLN A 101 11.46 -2.24 4.86
CA GLN A 101 10.38 -1.90 5.80
C GLN A 101 10.16 -0.38 5.77
N ILE A 102 9.00 0.05 6.23
CA ILE A 102 8.63 1.46 6.33
C ILE A 102 8.24 1.82 7.76
N THR A 103 8.57 3.03 8.16
CA THR A 103 8.12 3.65 9.42
C THR A 103 7.12 4.76 9.10
N LEU A 104 6.27 5.08 10.08
CA LEU A 104 5.29 6.16 9.98
C LEU A 104 5.58 7.20 11.05
N GLU A 105 5.51 8.45 10.64
CA GLU A 105 5.33 9.60 11.52
C GLU A 105 3.98 10.25 11.15
N LEU A 106 3.14 10.44 12.16
CA LEU A 106 1.81 11.03 12.04
C LEU A 106 1.78 12.28 12.92
N ASP A 107 1.51 13.43 12.33
CA ASP A 107 1.45 14.72 13.03
C ASP A 107 2.73 15.07 13.81
N GLY A 108 3.89 14.67 13.27
CA GLY A 108 5.20 14.88 13.89
C GLY A 108 5.58 13.84 14.95
N GLU A 109 4.68 12.90 15.27
CA GLU A 109 4.95 11.81 16.21
C GLU A 109 5.30 10.52 15.47
N LYS A 110 6.39 9.85 15.88
CA LYS A 110 6.71 8.52 15.38
C LYS A 110 5.68 7.52 15.90
N MET A 111 5.05 6.81 14.98
CA MET A 111 4.02 5.83 15.30
C MET A 111 4.62 4.43 15.36
N HIS A 112 4.06 3.61 16.24
CA HIS A 112 4.20 2.17 16.22
C HIS A 112 2.92 1.53 15.64
N PHE A 113 2.99 0.24 15.35
CA PHE A 113 1.94 -0.50 14.67
C PHE A 113 1.48 -1.68 15.51
N GLN A 114 0.21 -1.63 15.90
CA GLN A 114 -0.48 -2.80 16.42
C GLN A 114 -1.05 -3.59 15.24
N GLU A 115 -0.46 -4.75 14.95
CA GLU A 115 -0.94 -5.65 13.88
C GLU A 115 -2.30 -6.25 14.25
N LYS A 116 -3.28 -6.12 13.35
CA LYS A 116 -4.60 -6.76 13.43
C LYS A 116 -4.69 -7.95 12.50
N SER A 117 -4.03 -7.85 11.35
CA SER A 117 -3.75 -8.94 10.43
C SER A 117 -2.51 -8.60 9.61
N SER A 118 -2.07 -9.53 8.77
CA SER A 118 -0.88 -9.36 7.91
C SER A 118 -0.89 -8.09 7.04
N ILE A 119 -2.06 -7.51 6.78
CA ILE A 119 -2.23 -6.29 5.98
C ILE A 119 -2.95 -5.15 6.71
N ASN A 120 -3.40 -5.35 7.96
CA ASN A 120 -4.13 -4.32 8.70
C ASN A 120 -3.43 -3.97 10.01
N TYR A 121 -3.17 -2.70 10.20
CA TYR A 121 -2.44 -2.15 11.34
C TYR A 121 -3.24 -0.99 11.95
N ASN A 122 -3.11 -0.79 13.25
CA ASN A 122 -3.48 0.47 13.88
C ASN A 122 -2.21 1.27 14.18
N ALA A 123 -2.21 2.56 13.85
CA ALA A 123 -1.18 3.47 14.35
C ALA A 123 -1.42 3.71 15.85
N VAL A 124 -0.42 3.37 16.68
CA VAL A 124 -0.48 3.48 18.14
C VAL A 124 0.81 4.08 18.68
N ASN A 125 0.76 4.64 19.89
CA ASN A 125 1.94 5.18 20.59
C ASN A 125 2.27 4.27 21.80
N GLU A 126 2.55 2.99 21.52
CA GLU A 126 2.79 1.95 22.53
C GLU A 126 4.15 1.28 22.29
N SER A 127 5.03 1.25 23.30
CA SER A 127 6.42 0.78 23.13
C SER A 127 6.57 -0.71 22.79
N SER A 128 5.56 -1.54 23.06
CA SER A 128 5.56 -2.97 22.73
C SER A 128 5.09 -3.28 21.30
N ALA A 129 4.61 -2.28 20.56
CA ALA A 129 4.12 -2.44 19.19
C ALA A 129 5.27 -2.42 18.16
N LEU A 130 4.98 -2.84 16.93
CA LEU A 130 5.98 -2.89 15.85
C LEU A 130 6.42 -1.48 15.45
N ILE A 131 7.70 -1.27 15.22
CA ILE A 131 8.24 0.06 14.85
C ILE A 131 8.15 0.31 13.34
N ALA A 132 8.11 -0.76 12.54
CA ALA A 132 8.06 -0.71 11.09
C ALA A 132 7.11 -1.75 10.52
N ILE A 133 6.51 -1.46 9.36
CA ILE A 133 5.75 -2.43 8.57
C ILE A 133 6.69 -3.04 7.54
N ASN A 134 6.87 -4.36 7.63
CA ASN A 134 7.69 -5.09 6.70
C ASN A 134 6.98 -5.24 5.34
N ARG A 135 7.70 -4.99 4.25
CA ARG A 135 7.21 -5.22 2.88
C ARG A 135 7.73 -6.53 2.29
N PHE A 136 8.70 -7.17 2.93
CA PHE A 136 9.20 -8.48 2.56
C PHE A 136 8.37 -9.59 3.22
N ASN A 137 7.92 -10.57 2.45
CA ASN A 137 7.16 -11.72 2.94
C ASN A 137 7.64 -13.02 2.27
N GLN A 138 7.06 -14.16 2.67
CA GLN A 138 7.44 -15.49 2.17
C GLN A 138 7.35 -15.66 0.64
N PHE A 139 6.66 -14.77 -0.07
CA PHE A 139 6.52 -14.80 -1.54
C PHE A 139 7.53 -13.91 -2.26
N CYS A 140 8.43 -13.23 -1.54
CA CYS A 140 9.47 -12.37 -2.09
C CYS A 140 10.76 -13.12 -2.46
N ASN A 141 10.73 -14.46 -2.51
CA ASN A 141 11.86 -15.28 -2.95
C ASN A 141 11.98 -15.27 -4.48
N ASN A 142 12.92 -14.49 -5.01
CA ASN A 142 13.16 -14.29 -6.44
C ASN A 142 11.90 -14.01 -7.28
N ARG A 143 10.90 -13.38 -6.66
CA ARG A 143 9.59 -13.16 -7.26
C ARG A 143 9.05 -11.82 -6.80
N TYR A 144 8.32 -11.18 -7.70
CA TYR A 144 7.68 -9.91 -7.45
C TYR A 144 6.17 -10.08 -7.43
N ARG A 145 5.49 -9.36 -6.55
CA ARG A 145 4.02 -9.38 -6.43
C ARG A 145 3.49 -8.02 -6.02
N GLY A 146 2.35 -7.65 -6.58
CA GLY A 146 1.55 -6.57 -6.00
C GLY A 146 1.05 -6.97 -4.61
N GLN A 147 1.15 -6.05 -3.66
CA GLN A 147 0.72 -6.25 -2.28
C GLN A 147 0.20 -4.93 -1.71
N CYS A 148 -0.55 -5.00 -0.63
CA CYS A 148 -1.01 -3.80 0.04
C CYS A 148 -0.98 -3.96 1.56
N PHE A 149 -1.17 -2.86 2.25
CA PHE A 149 -1.46 -2.82 3.67
C PHE A 149 -2.23 -1.54 3.99
N PHE A 150 -2.86 -1.52 5.16
CA PHE A 150 -3.68 -0.44 5.66
C PHE A 150 -3.30 -0.13 7.10
N ILE A 151 -3.20 1.16 7.41
CA ILE A 151 -2.98 1.71 8.73
C ILE A 151 -4.22 2.53 9.09
N LYS A 152 -4.94 2.09 10.11
CA LYS A 152 -6.01 2.89 10.72
C LYS A 152 -5.39 4.01 11.54
N THR A 153 -5.88 5.22 11.33
CA THR A 153 -5.54 6.42 12.12
C THR A 153 -6.76 6.84 12.94
N PRO A 154 -6.59 7.72 13.95
CA PRO A 154 -7.71 8.49 14.47
C PRO A 154 -8.46 9.21 13.33
N PRO A 155 -9.75 9.53 13.49
CA PRO A 155 -10.44 10.40 12.55
C PRO A 155 -9.90 11.83 12.63
N GLY A 156 -9.56 12.42 11.49
CA GLY A 156 -9.28 13.83 11.39
C GLY A 156 -8.22 14.16 10.35
N LYS A 157 -7.71 15.40 10.44
CA LYS A 157 -6.64 15.92 9.60
C LYS A 157 -5.30 15.43 10.13
N HIS A 158 -4.49 14.88 9.24
CA HIS A 158 -3.19 14.34 9.56
C HIS A 158 -2.13 14.78 8.55
N GLN A 159 -0.94 15.09 9.07
CA GLN A 159 0.30 15.09 8.32
C GLN A 159 0.96 13.71 8.41
N VAL A 160 1.15 13.08 7.26
CA VAL A 160 1.77 11.76 7.15
C VAL A 160 3.18 11.92 6.61
N VAL A 161 4.17 11.33 7.27
CA VAL A 161 5.53 11.16 6.75
C VAL A 161 5.91 9.69 6.87
N LEU A 162 6.29 9.07 5.76
CA LEU A 162 6.78 7.71 5.75
C LEU A 162 8.24 7.67 5.35
N LYS A 163 9.00 6.82 6.01
CA LYS A 163 10.46 6.72 5.83
C LYS A 163 10.85 5.28 5.64
N ILE A 164 11.76 5.02 4.70
CA ILE A 164 12.39 3.70 4.55
C ILE A 164 13.20 3.41 5.81
N ALA A 165 12.89 2.29 6.48
CA ALA A 165 13.60 1.87 7.67
C ALA A 165 15.05 1.47 7.35
N SER A 166 15.97 1.74 8.27
CA SER A 166 17.35 1.26 8.19
C SER A 166 17.50 -0.21 8.53
N ASP A 167 16.58 -0.74 9.34
CA ASP A 167 16.58 -2.14 9.73
C ASP A 167 16.13 -3.03 8.57
N ILE A 168 16.96 -4.03 8.25
CA ILE A 168 16.66 -5.04 7.23
C ILE A 168 16.09 -6.26 7.96
N PRO A 169 14.88 -6.72 7.61
CA PRO A 169 14.26 -7.84 8.30
C PRO A 169 15.10 -9.12 8.07
N ASP A 170 14.98 -10.08 8.97
CA ASP A 170 15.57 -11.42 8.77
C ASP A 170 14.80 -12.16 7.67
N LYS A 171 15.23 -11.92 6.43
CA LYS A 171 14.59 -12.45 5.22
C LYS A 171 14.71 -13.98 5.14
N GLN A 172 15.81 -14.56 5.63
CA GLN A 172 15.96 -16.02 5.65
C GLN A 172 14.92 -16.65 6.58
N LYS A 173 14.73 -16.08 7.78
CA LYS A 173 13.68 -16.52 8.71
C LYS A 173 12.28 -16.38 8.11
N ILE A 174 12.00 -15.29 7.39
CA ILE A 174 10.71 -15.06 6.75
C ILE A 174 10.44 -16.05 5.59
N LEU A 175 11.46 -16.37 4.79
CA LEU A 175 11.33 -17.32 3.69
C LEU A 175 11.12 -18.76 4.18
N GLY A 176 11.69 -19.09 5.34
CA GLY A 176 11.66 -20.42 5.93
C GLY A 176 12.61 -21.39 5.21
N LEU A 177 12.80 -22.57 5.82
CA LEU A 177 13.84 -23.54 5.45
C LEU A 177 13.77 -24.03 3.98
N TYR A 178 12.60 -23.96 3.36
CA TYR A 178 12.35 -24.52 2.02
C TYR A 178 12.58 -23.51 0.88
N GLN A 179 12.97 -22.27 1.17
CA GLN A 179 13.08 -21.20 0.17
C GLN A 179 14.42 -20.45 0.24
N LEU A 180 15.47 -21.10 0.76
CA LEU A 180 16.75 -20.45 1.05
C LEU A 180 17.75 -20.46 -0.12
N GLU A 181 17.48 -21.19 -1.21
CA GLU A 181 18.43 -21.38 -2.31
C GLU A 181 18.89 -20.05 -2.94
N ASP A 182 17.94 -19.22 -3.40
CA ASP A 182 18.26 -17.97 -4.11
C ASP A 182 18.88 -16.90 -3.19
N ILE A 183 18.39 -16.77 -1.95
CA ILE A 183 18.96 -15.82 -0.98
C ILE A 183 20.36 -16.21 -0.52
N THR A 184 20.67 -17.50 -0.47
CA THR A 184 22.01 -17.99 -0.13
C THR A 184 22.98 -17.80 -1.30
N ALA A 185 22.52 -18.04 -2.53
CA ALA A 185 23.32 -17.82 -3.74
C ALA A 185 23.53 -16.32 -4.05
N HIS A 186 22.57 -15.47 -3.70
CA HIS A 186 22.55 -14.04 -4.06
C HIS A 186 22.26 -13.12 -2.86
N PRO A 187 23.06 -13.14 -1.78
CA PRO A 187 22.75 -12.42 -0.55
C PRO A 187 22.61 -10.91 -0.73
N LEU A 188 23.41 -10.29 -1.62
CA LEU A 188 23.35 -8.85 -1.90
C LEU A 188 22.04 -8.40 -2.55
N LYS A 189 21.35 -9.30 -3.26
CA LYS A 189 20.03 -9.03 -3.84
C LYS A 189 18.98 -8.80 -2.75
N TYR A 190 19.09 -9.53 -1.65
CA TYR A 190 18.17 -9.48 -0.52
C TYR A 190 18.61 -8.48 0.56
N HIS A 191 19.89 -8.17 0.67
CA HIS A 191 20.42 -7.21 1.63
C HIS A 191 20.22 -5.75 1.19
N ARG A 192 18.96 -5.36 1.02
CA ARG A 192 18.51 -4.05 0.52
C ARG A 192 17.18 -3.66 1.17
N SER A 193 16.86 -2.37 1.12
CA SER A 193 15.63 -1.79 1.71
C SER A 193 14.79 -1.05 0.66
N VAL A 194 14.67 -1.60 -0.55
CA VAL A 194 13.94 -0.92 -1.63
C VAL A 194 12.44 -0.85 -1.33
N ILE A 195 11.78 0.21 -1.78
CA ILE A 195 10.32 0.31 -1.80
C ILE A 195 9.89 0.68 -3.21
N TYR A 196 8.88 -0.02 -3.73
CA TYR A 196 8.25 0.23 -5.02
C TYR A 196 6.80 0.67 -4.82
N LEU A 197 6.59 1.97 -4.64
CA LEU A 197 5.26 2.54 -4.38
C LEU A 197 4.50 2.75 -5.70
N GLY A 198 3.36 2.08 -5.85
CA GLY A 198 2.47 2.24 -6.99
C GLY A 198 1.33 3.22 -6.75
N LYS A 199 0.56 3.01 -5.68
CA LYS A 199 -0.56 3.88 -5.29
C LYS A 199 -0.61 4.11 -3.78
N ILE A 200 -1.15 5.26 -3.40
CA ILE A 200 -1.54 5.57 -2.02
C ILE A 200 -3.05 5.36 -1.89
N LEU A 201 -3.44 4.59 -0.89
CA LEU A 201 -4.81 4.29 -0.53
C LEU A 201 -5.19 5.15 0.66
N ILE A 202 -6.38 5.75 0.64
CA ILE A 202 -6.92 6.49 1.78
C ILE A 202 -8.39 6.15 1.99
N ARG A 203 -8.88 6.29 3.23
CA ARG A 203 -10.31 6.55 3.51
C ARG A 203 -10.42 7.97 4.03
N GLY A 204 -11.00 8.85 3.21
CA GLY A 204 -11.04 10.28 3.46
C GLY A 204 -10.68 11.10 2.21
N SER A 205 -10.14 12.31 2.42
CA SER A 205 -9.81 13.26 1.35
C SER A 205 -8.39 13.82 1.48
N ILE A 206 -7.69 14.03 0.37
CA ILE A 206 -6.40 14.72 0.36
C ILE A 206 -6.60 16.21 0.63
N LYS A 207 -5.68 16.79 1.41
CA LYS A 207 -5.56 18.24 1.55
C LYS A 207 -4.38 18.70 0.71
N THR A 208 -4.68 19.38 -0.39
CA THR A 208 -3.66 20.12 -1.14
C THR A 208 -3.31 21.36 -0.34
N SER A 209 -2.04 21.54 -0.02
CA SER A 209 -1.55 22.86 0.41
C SER A 209 -1.76 23.82 -0.76
N SER A 210 -2.56 24.86 -0.57
CA SER A 210 -2.55 26.01 -1.48
C SER A 210 -1.14 26.58 -1.49
N HIS A 211 -0.46 26.45 -2.63
CA HIS A 211 0.76 27.20 -2.92
C HIS A 211 0.41 28.64 -3.26
#